data_AF-A0A2M7HB77-F1
#
_entry.id   AF-A0A2M7HB77-F1
#
_cell.length_a   1.000
_cell.length_b   1.000
_cell.length_c   1.000
_cell.angle_alpha   90.00
_cell.angle_beta   90.00
_cell.angle_gamma   90.00
#
_symmetry.space_group_name_H-M   'P 1'
#
loop_
_entity.id
_entity.type
_entity.pdbx_description
1 polymer ?
#
loop_
_entity_poly.entity_id
_entity_poly.type
_entity_poly.pdbx_seq_one_letter_code
_entity_poly.pdbx_strand_id
1 'polypeptide(L)'
;MRSIIITLCFFFAPIILMFAVRHLTLLLRIWLAWRRARRDGVDIIDITPGKPHPPSRKFIVFAVVVGLICAALVWMRLGDPAQPGGEYVPAHMDAQGQLVPGQHQKP
;
A
#
# COMPACT_ATOMS: atom_id res chain seq x y z
N MET A 1 -25.91 -3.52 32.18
CA MET A 1 -25.22 -3.05 30.94
C MET A 1 -24.89 -1.56 30.96
N ARG A 2 -25.78 -0.67 31.44
CA ARG A 2 -25.55 0.80 31.50
C ARG A 2 -24.25 1.20 32.22
N SER A 3 -23.93 0.58 33.35
CA SER A 3 -22.73 0.93 34.14
C SER A 3 -21.42 0.55 33.44
N ILE A 4 -21.39 -0.55 32.69
CA ILE A 4 -20.20 -1.01 31.95
C ILE A 4 -19.85 0.01 30.85
N ILE A 5 -20.84 0.51 30.12
CA ILE A 5 -20.66 1.52 29.07
C ILE A 5 -20.12 2.83 29.69
N ILE A 6 -20.66 3.26 30.82
CA ILE A 6 -20.20 4.48 31.51
C ILE A 6 -18.74 4.33 31.96
N THR A 7 -18.37 3.21 32.59
CA THR A 7 -16.98 2.98 33.03
C THR A 7 -16.02 2.89 31.84
N LEU A 8 -16.42 2.22 30.76
CA LEU A 8 -15.62 2.12 29.54
C LEU A 8 -15.39 3.50 28.90
N CYS A 9 -16.45 4.31 28.77
CA CYS A 9 -16.34 5.65 28.26
C CYS A 9 -15.45 6.53 29.15
N PHE A 10 -15.63 6.52 30.47
CA PHE A 10 -14.82 7.35 31.36
C PHE A 10 -13.34 6.94 31.42
N PHE A 11 -13.04 5.65 31.22
CA PHE A 11 -11.66 5.17 31.21
C PHE A 11 -10.96 5.43 29.87
N PHE A 12 -11.63 5.13 28.75
CA PHE A 12 -11.02 5.20 27.43
C PHE A 12 -11.19 6.55 26.73
N ALA A 13 -12.28 7.29 26.98
CA ALA A 13 -12.48 8.61 26.38
C ALA A 13 -11.32 9.59 26.62
N PRO A 14 -10.72 9.73 27.81
CA PRO A 14 -9.59 10.64 27.99
C PRO A 14 -8.36 10.22 27.16
N ILE A 15 -8.09 8.92 27.03
CA ILE A 15 -6.98 8.41 26.23
C ILE A 15 -7.22 8.66 24.75
N ILE A 16 -8.42 8.35 24.26
CA ILE A 16 -8.83 8.57 22.86
C ILE A 16 -8.83 10.07 22.55
N LEU A 17 -9.29 10.91 23.50
CA LEU A 17 -9.30 12.37 23.36
C LEU A 17 -7.88 12.91 23.27
N MET A 18 -6.97 12.53 24.16
CA MET A 18 -5.57 12.94 24.09
C MET A 18 -4.90 12.48 22.79
N PHE A 19 -5.19 11.26 22.36
CA PHE A 19 -4.71 10.73 21.09
C PHE A 19 -5.21 11.58 19.92
N ALA A 20 -6.50 11.87 19.85
CA ALA A 20 -7.10 12.69 18.80
C ALA A 20 -6.50 14.11 18.77
N VAL A 21 -6.40 14.77 19.93
CA VAL A 21 -5.81 16.11 20.05
C VAL A 21 -4.36 16.14 19.58
N ARG A 22 -3.56 15.14 19.97
CA ARG A 22 -2.14 15.04 19.55
C ARG A 22 -2.01 14.88 18.03
N HIS A 23 -2.85 14.05 17.41
CA HIS A 23 -2.79 13.85 15.96
C HIS A 23 -3.31 15.07 15.19
N LEU A 24 -4.37 15.71 15.70
CA LEU A 24 -4.92 16.93 15.11
C LEU A 24 -3.90 18.08 15.14
N THR A 25 -3.20 18.25 16.26
CA THR A 25 -2.15 19.29 16.40
C THR A 25 -0.95 19.02 15.49
N LEU A 26 -0.55 17.76 15.32
CA LEU A 26 0.50 17.39 14.34
C LEU A 26 0.08 17.71 12.91
N LEU A 27 -1.13 17.32 12.51
CA LEU A 27 -1.68 17.64 11.18
C LEU A 27 -1.74 19.15 10.94
N LEU A 28 -2.23 19.91 11.93
CA LEU A 28 -2.30 21.37 11.85
C LEU A 28 -0.91 21.99 11.68
N ARG A 29 0.10 21.48 12.41
CA ARG A 29 1.48 21.96 12.31
C ARG A 29 2.10 21.67 10.95
N ILE A 30 1.86 20.49 10.38
CA ILE A 30 2.29 20.12 9.02
C ILE A 30 1.62 21.04 8.00
N TRP A 31 0.32 21.25 8.12
CA TRP A 31 -0.43 22.14 7.23
C TRP A 31 0.07 23.58 7.30
N LEU A 32 0.33 24.10 8.49
CA LEU A 32 0.92 25.43 8.70
C LEU A 32 2.31 25.55 8.08
N ALA A 33 3.17 24.53 8.26
CA ALA A 33 4.50 24.50 7.67
C ALA A 33 4.43 24.52 6.14
N TRP A 34 3.53 23.73 5.55
CA TRP A 34 3.32 23.69 4.11
C TRP A 34 2.75 25.01 3.56
N ARG A 35 1.81 25.62 4.27
CA ARG A 35 1.26 26.92 3.92
C ARG A 35 2.30 28.04 3.95
N ARG A 36 3.24 28.00 4.92
CA ARG A 36 4.38 28.94 4.98
C ARG A 36 5.33 28.73 3.81
N ALA A 37 5.72 27.48 3.55
CA ALA A 37 6.57 27.14 2.40
C ALA A 37 5.96 27.58 1.05
N ARG A 38 4.63 27.52 0.90
CA ARG A 38 3.94 28.02 -0.30
C ARG A 38 3.87 29.56 -0.39
N ARG A 39 3.90 30.27 0.74
CA ARG A 39 3.94 31.75 0.76
C ARG A 39 5.32 32.29 0.41
N ASP A 40 6.36 31.60 0.85
CA ASP A 40 7.75 31.94 0.53
C ASP A 40 8.13 31.54 -0.91
N GLY A 41 7.29 30.74 -1.57
CA GLY A 41 7.44 30.27 -2.95
C GLY A 41 6.59 31.03 -3.98
N VAL A 42 6.36 32.33 -3.80
CA VAL A 42 6.00 33.20 -4.95
C VAL A 42 7.30 33.41 -5.75
N ASP A 43 7.73 32.33 -6.39
CA ASP A 43 8.81 32.32 -7.34
C ASP A 43 8.24 32.87 -8.64
N ILE A 44 8.86 33.94 -9.15
CA ILE A 44 8.63 34.44 -10.49
C ILE A 44 8.80 33.24 -11.42
N ILE A 45 7.75 32.85 -12.14
CA ILE A 45 7.83 31.74 -13.10
C ILE A 45 8.68 32.22 -14.27
N ASP A 46 9.99 32.02 -14.16
CA ASP A 46 10.91 32.07 -15.28
C ASP A 46 10.65 30.81 -16.13
N ILE A 47 10.16 31.01 -17.36
CA ILE A 47 9.78 29.94 -18.31
C ILE A 47 11.03 29.34 -18.98
N THR A 48 12.21 29.53 -18.39
CA THR A 48 13.42 28.84 -18.81
C THR A 48 13.37 27.39 -18.29
N PRO A 49 13.51 26.35 -19.13
CA PRO A 49 13.53 24.96 -18.65
C PRO A 49 14.75 24.76 -17.75
N GLY A 50 14.51 24.85 -16.44
CA GLY A 50 15.51 24.61 -15.42
C GLY A 50 16.02 23.17 -15.52
N LYS A 51 17.31 22.99 -15.24
CA LYS A 51 17.93 21.67 -15.16
C LYS A 51 17.12 20.78 -14.19
N PRO A 52 16.89 19.50 -14.52
CA PRO A 52 16.12 18.62 -13.66
C PRO A 52 16.77 18.58 -12.28
N HIS A 53 15.99 18.90 -11.25
CA HIS A 53 16.46 18.86 -9.88
C HIS A 53 16.80 17.43 -9.51
N PRO A 54 17.98 17.15 -8.93
CA PRO A 54 18.32 15.81 -8.51
C PRO A 54 17.32 15.33 -7.44
N PRO A 55 16.93 14.04 -7.47
CA PRO A 55 15.99 13.51 -6.50
C PRO A 55 16.52 13.67 -5.07
N SER A 56 15.62 13.99 -4.14
CA SER A 56 16.01 14.17 -2.74
C SER A 56 16.63 12.89 -2.17
N ARG A 57 17.64 13.01 -1.30
CA ARG A 57 18.25 11.84 -0.62
C ARG A 57 17.22 11.00 0.13
N LYS A 58 16.17 11.64 0.68
CA LYS A 58 15.06 10.96 1.36
C LYS A 58 14.27 10.07 0.42
N PHE A 59 14.01 10.54 -0.81
CA PHE A 59 13.34 9.76 -1.84
C PHE A 59 14.18 8.54 -2.25
N ILE A 60 15.50 8.72 -2.41
CA ILE A 60 16.41 7.61 -2.74
C ILE A 60 16.38 6.55 -1.63
N VAL A 61 16.53 6.96 -0.37
CA VAL A 61 16.46 6.04 0.78
C VAL A 61 15.12 5.31 0.82
N PHE A 62 14.01 6.03 0.62
CA PHE A 62 12.68 5.43 0.57
C PHE A 62 12.55 4.39 -0.56
N ALA A 63 13.00 4.73 -1.77
CA ALA A 63 12.95 3.84 -2.93
C ALA A 63 13.77 2.57 -2.69
N VAL A 64 14.96 2.69 -2.10
CA VAL A 64 15.80 1.54 -1.74
C VAL A 64 15.10 0.65 -0.72
N VAL A 65 14.51 1.23 0.33
CA VAL A 65 13.79 0.46 1.35
C VAL A 65 12.60 -0.29 0.76
N VAL A 66 11.79 0.38 -0.06
CA VAL A 66 10.64 -0.26 -0.74
C VAL A 66 11.10 -1.38 -1.68
N GLY A 67 12.17 -1.14 -2.45
CA GLY A 67 12.75 -2.15 -3.33
C GLY A 67 13.23 -3.39 -2.58
N LEU A 68 13.91 -3.21 -1.44
CA LEU A 68 14.35 -4.30 -0.58
C LEU A 68 13.18 -5.10 0.01
N ILE A 69 12.11 -4.41 0.44
CA ILE A 69 10.90 -5.08 0.94
C ILE A 69 10.25 -5.93 -0.16
N CYS A 70 10.09 -5.38 -1.37
CA CYS A 70 9.55 -6.14 -2.50
C CYS A 70 10.43 -7.35 -2.83
N ALA A 71 11.74 -7.17 -2.90
CA ALA A 71 12.67 -8.27 -3.18
C ALA A 71 12.58 -9.37 -2.12
N ALA A 72 12.52 -9.00 -0.83
CA ALA A 72 12.36 -9.95 0.27
C ALA A 72 11.03 -10.72 0.18
N LEU A 73 9.93 -10.03 -0.11
CA LEU A 73 8.62 -10.66 -0.27
C LEU A 73 8.60 -11.64 -1.45
N VAL A 74 9.18 -11.28 -2.58
CA VAL A 74 9.30 -12.17 -3.74
C VAL A 74 10.16 -13.38 -3.39
N TRP A 75 11.31 -13.18 -2.75
CA TRP A 75 12.19 -14.26 -2.31
C TRP A 75 11.48 -15.26 -1.38
N MET A 76 10.69 -14.76 -0.43
CA MET A 76 9.89 -15.60 0.46
C MET A 76 8.85 -16.44 -0.30
N ARG A 77 8.30 -15.91 -1.39
CA ARG A 77 7.30 -16.61 -2.22
C ARG A 77 7.89 -17.60 -3.21
N LEU A 78 9.16 -17.46 -3.59
CA LEU A 78 9.83 -18.40 -4.49
C LEU A 78 10.04 -19.78 -3.85
N GLY A 79 10.08 -19.85 -2.52
CA GLY A 79 10.23 -21.12 -1.79
C GLY A 79 8.93 -21.91 -1.62
N ASP A 80 7.78 -21.31 -1.94
CA ASP A 80 6.50 -22.04 -1.90
C ASP A 80 6.50 -23.06 -3.04
N PRO A 81 6.29 -24.37 -2.76
CA PRO A 81 6.15 -25.35 -3.82
C PRO A 81 4.99 -24.90 -4.73
N ALA A 82 5.24 -24.82 -6.03
CA ALA A 82 4.18 -24.59 -7.00
C ALA A 82 3.05 -25.58 -6.70
N GLN A 83 1.83 -25.07 -6.48
CA GLN A 83 0.68 -25.96 -6.34
C GLN A 83 0.70 -26.90 -7.56
N PRO A 84 0.52 -28.23 -7.37
CA PRO A 84 0.50 -29.15 -8.50
C PRO A 84 -0.54 -28.62 -9.49
N GLY A 85 -0.03 -28.07 -10.60
CA GLY A 85 -0.86 -27.50 -11.64
C GLY A 85 -1.74 -28.62 -12.14
N GLY A 86 -3.05 -28.42 -12.08
CA GLY A 86 -4.01 -29.39 -12.55
C GLY A 86 -3.60 -29.90 -13.94
N GLU A 87 -3.65 -31.21 -14.14
CA GLU A 87 -3.25 -31.83 -15.39
C GLU A 87 -4.13 -31.28 -16.51
N TYR A 88 -3.50 -30.66 -17.51
CA TYR A 88 -4.21 -30.10 -18.65
C TYR A 88 -4.65 -31.25 -19.55
N VAL A 89 -5.95 -31.49 -19.62
CA VAL A 89 -6.53 -32.44 -20.58
C VAL A 89 -6.88 -31.66 -21.85
N PRO A 90 -6.18 -31.89 -22.97
CA PRO A 90 -6.49 -31.22 -24.24
C PRO A 90 -7.86 -31.64 -24.76
N ALA A 91 -8.47 -30.76 -25.55
CA ALA A 91 -9.70 -31.09 -26.25
C ALA A 91 -9.45 -32.28 -27.19
N HIS A 92 -10.29 -33.30 -27.10
CA HIS A 92 -10.21 -34.49 -27.92
C HIS A 92 -11.61 -34.87 -28.41
N MET A 93 -11.67 -35.62 -29.51
CA MET A 93 -12.92 -36.25 -29.95
C MET A 93 -13.08 -37.57 -29.22
N ASP A 94 -14.28 -37.83 -28.70
CA ASP A 94 -14.61 -39.11 -28.08
C ASP A 94 -14.82 -40.21 -29.14
N ALA A 95 -14.98 -41.45 -28.68
CA ALA A 95 -15.20 -42.61 -29.56
C ALA A 95 -16.53 -42.53 -30.34
N GLN A 96 -17.41 -41.59 -29.98
CA GLN A 96 -18.71 -41.32 -30.56
C GLN A 96 -18.65 -40.13 -31.54
N GLY A 97 -17.47 -39.53 -31.74
CA GLY A 97 -17.23 -38.42 -32.65
C GLY A 97 -17.67 -37.06 -32.11
N GLN A 98 -17.98 -36.94 -30.82
CA GLN A 98 -18.29 -35.66 -30.19
C GLN A 98 -17.03 -34.96 -29.68
N LEU A 99 -16.97 -33.65 -29.89
CA LEU A 99 -15.86 -32.82 -29.44
C LEU A 99 -16.00 -32.55 -27.93
N VAL A 100 -15.09 -33.12 -27.13
CA VAL A 100 -15.04 -32.87 -25.69
C VAL A 100 -14.14 -31.66 -25.44
N PRO A 101 -14.66 -30.56 -24.85
CA PRO A 101 -13.85 -29.38 -24.55
C PRO A 101 -12.73 -29.71 -23.55
N GLY A 102 -11.55 -29.13 -23.75
CA GLY A 102 -10.42 -29.31 -22.83
C GLY A 102 -10.75 -28.76 -21.44
N GLN A 103 -10.41 -29.51 -20.40
CA GLN A 103 -10.71 -29.15 -19.01
C GLN A 103 -9.43 -29.18 -18.18
N HIS A 104 -9.37 -28.31 -17.17
CA HIS A 104 -8.37 -28.42 -16.11
C HIS A 104 -8.93 -29.33 -15.03
N GLN A 105 -8.34 -30.51 -14.87
CA GLN A 105 -8.64 -31.35 -13.71
C GLN A 105 -7.86 -30.82 -12.52
N LYS A 106 -8.57 -30.40 -11.47
CA LYS A 106 -7.92 -30.18 -10.17
C LYS A 106 -7.51 -31.54 -9.60
N PRO A 107 -6.38 -31.64 -8.88
CA PRO A 107 -6.04 -32.85 -8.17
C PRO A 107 -7.11 -33.22 -7.12
#